data_AF-D8LLE4-F1
#
_entry.id   AF-D8LLE4-F1
#
_cell.length_a   1.000
_cell.length_b   1.000
_cell.length_c   1.000
_cell.angle_alpha   90.00
_cell.angle_beta   90.00
_cell.angle_gamma   90.00
#
_symmetry.space_group_name_H-M   'P 1'
#
loop_
_entity.id
_entity.type
_entity.pdbx_description
1 polymer ?
#
loop_
_entity_poly.entity_id
_entity_poly.type
_entity_poly.pdbx_seq_one_letter_code
_entity_poly.pdbx_strand_id
1 'polypeptide(L)'
;MFNKFMAEFLRENSANLFRSKGVLAFKDQERKFVFQGVHEQIDCEPAINGWAEGEERVSKIVFIGLDLDKDYITESFKACIVPEATEA
;
A
#
# COMPACT_ATOMS: atom_id res chain seq x y z
N MET A 1 -11.12 -0.21 3.75
CA MET A 1 -11.02 -0.02 2.29
C MET A 1 -9.74 -0.60 1.73
N PHE A 2 -8.56 -0.14 2.17
CA PHE A 2 -7.27 -0.64 1.66
C PHE A 2 -7.07 -2.17 1.77
N ASN A 3 -7.35 -2.78 2.93
CA ASN A 3 -7.21 -4.23 3.09
C ASN A 3 -8.09 -5.05 2.12
N LYS A 4 -9.27 -4.53 1.77
CA LYS A 4 -10.17 -5.18 0.82
C LYS A 4 -9.58 -5.13 -0.59
N PHE A 5 -9.14 -3.94 -1.03
CA PHE A 5 -8.44 -3.76 -2.31
C PHE A 5 -7.23 -4.70 -2.41
N MET A 6 -6.37 -4.74 -1.39
CA MET A 6 -5.20 -5.63 -1.38
C MET A 6 -5.59 -7.10 -1.47
N ALA A 7 -6.61 -7.55 -0.72
CA ALA A 7 -7.05 -8.94 -0.77
C ALA A 7 -7.61 -9.33 -2.15
N GLU A 8 -8.42 -8.46 -2.78
CA GLU A 8 -8.95 -8.71 -4.12
C GLU A 8 -7.84 -8.71 -5.17
N PHE A 9 -6.97 -7.69 -5.14
CA PHE A 9 -5.82 -7.57 -6.04
C PHE A 9 -4.91 -8.79 -5.98
N LEU A 10 -4.59 -9.29 -4.78
CA LEU A 10 -3.76 -10.47 -4.60
C LEU A 10 -4.44 -11.74 -5.09
N ARG A 11 -5.74 -11.89 -4.86
CA ARG A 11 -6.47 -13.06 -5.34
C ARG A 11 -6.49 -13.12 -6.87
N GLU A 12 -6.60 -11.98 -7.52
CA GLU A 12 -6.65 -11.88 -8.98
C GLU A 12 -5.26 -11.99 -9.62
N ASN A 13 -4.22 -11.48 -8.95
CA ASN A 13 -2.87 -11.34 -9.52
C ASN A 13 -1.81 -12.19 -8.83
N SER A 14 -2.15 -13.10 -7.90
CA SER A 14 -1.16 -13.88 -7.12
C SER A 14 -0.16 -14.63 -7.98
N ALA A 15 -0.62 -15.25 -9.07
CA ALA A 15 0.23 -16.00 -9.99
C ALA A 15 1.21 -15.11 -10.77
N ASN A 16 0.82 -13.86 -11.00
CA ASN A 16 1.54 -12.89 -11.81
C ASN A 16 2.36 -11.90 -10.97
N LEU A 17 2.12 -11.84 -9.67
CA LEU A 17 2.80 -10.97 -8.73
C LEU A 17 4.06 -11.66 -8.19
N PHE A 18 5.24 -11.13 -8.52
CA PHE A 18 6.51 -11.62 -8.01
C PHE A 18 6.84 -11.00 -6.66
N ARG A 19 6.74 -9.68 -6.57
CA ARG A 19 7.09 -8.94 -5.37
C ARG A 19 6.19 -7.72 -5.21
N SER A 20 5.76 -7.49 -3.99
CA SER A 20 5.11 -6.24 -3.60
C SER A 20 5.86 -5.61 -2.45
N LYS A 21 5.96 -4.29 -2.47
CA LYS A 21 6.47 -3.51 -1.33
C LYS A 21 5.64 -2.26 -1.22
N GLY A 22 5.32 -1.86 0.00
CA GLY A 22 4.70 -0.57 0.19
C GLY A 22 4.97 0.02 1.55
N VAL A 23 4.95 1.35 1.55
CA VAL A 23 4.93 2.20 2.72
C VAL A 23 3.53 2.79 2.78
N LEU A 24 2.87 2.65 3.91
CA LEU A 24 1.50 3.12 4.12
C LEU A 24 1.47 4.12 5.27
N ALA A 25 0.80 5.23 5.02
CA ALA A 25 0.35 6.19 6.01
C ALA A 25 -1.15 5.96 6.23
N PHE A 26 -1.51 5.42 7.40
CA PHE A 26 -2.92 5.26 7.75
C PHE A 26 -3.45 6.52 8.45
N LYS A 27 -4.71 6.85 8.18
CA LYS A 27 -5.44 7.87 8.94
C LYS A 27 -5.45 7.46 10.42
N ASP A 28 -5.18 8.41 11.31
CA ASP A 28 -5.14 8.20 12.78
C ASP A 28 -3.98 7.33 13.28
N GLN A 29 -2.97 7.04 12.44
CA GLN A 29 -1.74 6.38 12.86
C GLN A 29 -0.53 7.28 12.59
N GLU A 30 0.18 7.62 13.66
CA GLU A 30 1.45 8.34 13.57
C GLU A 30 2.61 7.42 13.18
N ARG A 31 2.40 6.11 13.20
CA ARG A 31 3.43 5.13 12.81
C ARG A 31 3.40 4.87 11.32
N LYS A 32 4.59 4.76 10.74
CA LYS A 32 4.81 4.31 9.37
C LYS A 32 4.58 2.81 9.32
N PHE A 33 3.76 2.35 8.37
CA PHE A 33 3.59 0.93 8.12
C PHE A 33 4.34 0.55 6.86
N VAL A 34 5.05 -0.58 6.91
CA VAL A 34 5.70 -1.15 5.74
C VAL A 34 5.14 -2.54 5.53
N PHE A 35 4.87 -2.86 4.27
CA PHE A 35 4.54 -4.22 3.90
C PHE A 35 5.45 -4.69 2.79
N GLN A 36 5.74 -5.97 2.82
CA GLN A 36 6.54 -6.67 1.83
C GLN A 36 5.87 -7.99 1.53
N GLY A 37 5.68 -8.26 0.24
CA GLY A 37 5.12 -9.50 -0.24
C GLY A 37 6.01 -10.16 -1.28
N VAL A 38 6.06 -11.49 -1.23
CA VAL A 38 6.71 -12.34 -2.22
C VAL A 38 5.68 -13.40 -2.62
N HIS A 39 5.25 -13.36 -3.88
CA HIS A 39 4.10 -14.13 -4.36
C HIS A 39 2.85 -13.93 -3.49
N GLU A 40 2.37 -14.97 -2.83
CA GLU A 40 1.14 -14.97 -2.01
C GLU A 40 1.37 -14.57 -0.56
N GLN A 41 2.62 -14.59 -0.10
CA GLN A 41 2.94 -14.25 1.27
C GLN A 41 3.14 -12.75 1.39
N ILE A 42 2.30 -12.09 2.19
CA ILE A 42 2.46 -10.68 2.55
C ILE A 42 2.67 -10.56 4.05
N ASP A 43 3.76 -9.90 4.40
CA ASP A 43 4.04 -9.42 5.74
C ASP A 43 3.80 -7.91 5.79
N CYS A 44 3.02 -7.47 6.78
CA CYS A 44 2.78 -6.07 7.06
C CYS A 44 3.15 -5.81 8.52
N GLU A 45 4.13 -4.94 8.72
CA GLU A 45 4.68 -4.63 10.03
C GLU A 45 4.79 -3.11 10.22
N PRO A 46 4.59 -2.60 11.44
CA PRO A 46 4.93 -1.22 11.74
C PRO A 46 6.45 -1.05 11.56
N ALA A 47 6.86 -0.02 10.83
CA ALA A 47 8.26 0.26 10.61
C ALA A 47 8.96 0.48 11.96
N ILE A 48 10.13 -0.14 12.12
CA ILE A 48 10.97 -0.02 13.32
C ILE A 48 11.27 1.46 13.61
N ASN A 49 11.52 2.22 12.55
CA ASN A 49 11.68 3.66 12.60
C ASN A 49 10.37 4.28 12.14
N GLY A 50 9.83 5.21 12.94
CA GLY A 50 8.68 6.02 12.54
C GLY A 50 9.00 6.92 11.34
N TRP A 51 8.17 7.92 11.11
CA TRP A 51 8.50 8.97 10.14
C TRP A 51 9.74 9.73 10.61
N ALA A 52 10.69 9.95 9.70
CA ALA A 52 11.84 10.80 9.99
C ALA A 52 11.39 12.27 10.13
N GLU A 53 12.19 13.07 10.81
CA GLU A 53 11.91 14.49 11.01
C GLU A 53 11.88 15.22 9.65
N GLY A 54 10.72 15.78 9.29
CA GLY A 54 10.50 16.40 7.97
C GLY A 54 10.14 15.43 6.83
N GLU A 55 9.95 14.13 7.08
CA GLU A 55 9.47 13.20 6.07
C GLU A 55 7.96 13.38 5.82
N GLU A 56 7.58 13.67 4.57
CA GLU A 56 6.17 13.75 4.19
C GLU A 56 5.47 12.40 4.39
N ARG A 57 4.29 12.42 5.02
CA ARG A 57 3.47 11.23 5.27
C ARG A 57 2.80 10.74 3.99
N VAL A 58 3.59 10.09 3.13
CA VAL A 58 3.12 9.61 1.82
C VAL A 58 3.01 8.09 1.79
N SER A 59 1.91 7.60 1.23
CA SER A 59 1.76 6.18 0.92
C SER A 59 2.34 5.88 -0.46
N LYS A 60 3.28 4.93 -0.52
CA LYS A 60 3.93 4.51 -1.77
C LYS A 60 3.92 3.00 -1.87
N ILE A 61 3.43 2.46 -2.98
CA ILE A 61 3.41 1.02 -3.22
C ILE A 61 4.07 0.72 -4.55
N VAL A 62 4.83 -0.36 -4.59
CA VAL A 62 5.48 -0.93 -5.76
C VAL A 62 5.01 -2.37 -5.90
N PHE A 63 4.41 -2.66 -7.04
CA PHE A 63 4.09 -4.02 -7.46
C PHE A 63 5.01 -4.42 -8.62
N ILE A 64 5.57 -5.61 -8.55
CA ILE A 64 6.44 -6.18 -9.57
C ILE A 64 5.79 -7.49 -10.00
N GLY A 65 5.35 -7.54 -11.25
CA GLY A 65 4.63 -8.69 -11.80
C GLY A 65 4.56 -8.64 -13.33
N LEU A 66 3.96 -9.68 -13.89
CA LEU A 66 3.69 -9.82 -15.33
C LEU A 66 2.22 -9.45 -15.62
N ASP A 67 1.98 -8.70 -16.69
CA ASP A 67 0.62 -8.35 -17.14
C ASP A 67 -0.26 -7.68 -16.07
N LEU A 68 0.33 -6.81 -15.25
CA LEU A 68 -0.40 -6.06 -14.23
C LEU A 68 -1.09 -4.84 -14.84
N ASP A 69 -2.40 -4.72 -14.63
CA ASP A 69 -3.18 -3.55 -15.05
C ASP A 69 -2.85 -2.34 -14.16
N LYS A 70 -1.98 -1.47 -14.69
CA LYS A 70 -1.51 -0.27 -13.99
C LYS A 70 -2.65 0.71 -13.70
N ASP A 71 -3.59 0.88 -14.62
CA ASP A 71 -4.69 1.83 -14.48
C ASP A 71 -5.62 1.37 -13.37
N TYR A 72 -6.03 0.10 -13.37
CA TYR A 72 -6.82 -0.50 -12.30
C TYR A 72 -6.16 -0.37 -10.93
N ILE A 73 -4.87 -0.68 -10.83
CA ILE A 73 -4.10 -0.55 -9.57
C ILE A 73 -4.09 0.90 -9.09
N THR A 74 -3.85 1.84 -10.01
CA THR A 74 -3.75 3.26 -9.69
C THR A 74 -5.10 3.82 -9.24
N GLU A 75 -6.18 3.51 -9.94
CA GLU A 75 -7.53 3.96 -9.59
C GLU A 75 -8.01 3.35 -8.28
N SER A 76 -7.83 2.03 -8.12
CA SER A 76 -8.23 1.34 -6.89
C SER A 76 -7.44 1.82 -5.67
N PHE A 77 -6.15 2.12 -5.85
CA PHE A 77 -5.33 2.72 -4.80
C PHE A 77 -5.79 4.14 -4.47
N LYS A 78 -6.05 4.98 -5.47
CA LYS A 78 -6.58 6.34 -5.28
C LYS A 78 -7.94 6.35 -4.59
N ALA A 79 -8.80 5.38 -4.88
CA ALA A 79 -10.09 5.22 -4.20
C ALA A 79 -9.95 4.87 -2.70
N CYS A 80 -8.79 4.34 -2.29
CA CYS A 80 -8.48 4.08 -0.89
C CYS A 80 -7.83 5.27 -0.18
N ILE A 81 -7.44 6.33 -0.91
CA ILE A 81 -6.87 7.54 -0.32
C ILE A 81 -7.99 8.30 0.38
N VAL A 82 -7.81 8.53 1.67
CA VAL A 82 -8.65 9.49 2.38
C VAL A 82 -8.18 10.90 1.99
N PRO A 83 -9.09 11.80 1.57
CA PRO A 83 -8.72 13.21 1.47
C PRO A 83 -8.27 13.65 2.86
N GLU A 84 -7.12 14.32 2.91
CA GLU A 84 -6.68 15.02 4.12
C GLU A 84 -7.87 15.88 4.57
N ALA A 85 -8.34 15.66 5.80
CA ALA A 85 -9.32 16.56 6.36
C ALA A 85 -8.61 17.92 6.45
N THR A 86 -8.86 18.78 5.47
CA THR A 86 -8.78 20.22 5.68
C THR A 86 -9.74 20.51 6.82
N GLU A 87 -9.21 20.52 8.04
CA GLU A 87 -9.87 21.14 9.18
C GLU A 87 -10.14 22.59 8.77
N ALA A 88 -11.43 22.94 8.70
CA ALA A 88 -11.95 24.29 8.61
C ALA A 88 -12.78 24.55 9.87
#